data_AF-A0A374BLE8-F1
#
_entry.id   AF-A0A374BLE8-F1
#
_cell.length_a   1.000
_cell.length_b   1.000
_cell.length_c   1.000
_cell.angle_alpha   90.00
_cell.angle_beta   90.00
_cell.angle_gamma   90.00
#
_symmetry.space_group_name_H-M   'P 1'
#
loop_
_entity.id
_entity.type
_entity.pdbx_description
1 polymer ?
#
loop_
_entity_poly.entity_id
_entity_poly.type
_entity_poly.pdbx_seq_one_letter_code
_entity_poly.pdbx_strand_id
1 'polypeptide(L)'
;MKKQNAGLIALSIVFILMGGFSTIYNLSKYVSNRVFMSSAEKTTGYVKWIDHELKTWGHNKKASNKAETYYITVAFDVGGKEYTREIFTGTYYVSQNEKVNVYYNTDKNGEPDKVVTDIDNDKRPYLTWPLILLLGIVLLVLTKKNIISVGRKR
;
A
#
# COMPACT_ATOMS: atom_id res chain seq x y z
N MET A 1 -31.24 27.63 -18.57
CA MET A 1 -30.48 26.37 -18.38
C MET A 1 -29.41 26.58 -17.31
N LYS A 2 -29.44 25.83 -16.20
CA LYS A 2 -28.37 25.85 -15.19
C LYS A 2 -27.10 25.26 -15.81
N LYS A 3 -26.00 26.02 -15.80
CA LYS A 3 -24.71 25.56 -16.34
C LYS A 3 -24.18 24.46 -15.42
N GLN A 4 -24.04 23.25 -15.94
CA GLN A 4 -23.35 22.18 -15.22
C GLN A 4 -21.90 22.62 -14.97
N ASN A 5 -21.42 22.44 -13.73
CA ASN A 5 -20.04 22.74 -13.38
C ASN A 5 -19.12 21.63 -13.90
N ALA A 6 -18.75 21.72 -15.18
CA ALA A 6 -17.87 20.77 -15.86
C ALA A 6 -16.57 20.50 -15.09
N GLY A 7 -16.02 21.51 -14.39
CA GLY A 7 -14.83 21.34 -13.54
C GLY A 7 -15.05 20.43 -12.32
N LEU A 8 -16.22 20.51 -11.66
CA LEU A 8 -16.53 19.64 -10.51
C LEU A 8 -16.77 18.20 -10.97
N ILE A 9 -17.39 18.04 -12.15
CA ILE A 9 -17.59 16.74 -12.79
C ILE A 9 -16.24 16.11 -13.12
N ALA A 10 -15.34 16.85 -13.78
CA ALA A 10 -14.00 16.35 -14.10
C ALA A 10 -13.22 15.95 -12.84
N LEU A 11 -13.24 16.78 -11.78
CA LEU A 11 -12.57 16.46 -10.51
C LEU A 11 -13.15 15.20 -9.85
N SER A 12 -14.48 15.05 -9.86
CA SER A 12 -15.14 13.86 -9.29
C SER A 12 -14.73 12.57 -10.01
N ILE A 13 -14.60 12.61 -11.34
CA ILE A 13 -14.13 11.47 -12.14
C ILE A 13 -12.68 11.13 -11.79
N VAL A 14 -11.80 12.13 -11.64
CA VAL A 14 -10.40 11.89 -11.24
C VAL A 14 -10.32 11.20 -9.89
N PHE A 15 -11.10 11.64 -8.90
CA PHE A 15 -11.14 11.00 -7.58
C PHE A 15 -11.69 9.57 -7.64
N ILE A 16 -12.72 9.32 -8.46
CA ILE A 16 -13.25 7.96 -8.65
C ILE A 16 -12.20 7.05 -9.27
N LEU A 17 -11.49 7.51 -10.31
CA LEU A 17 -10.47 6.71 -10.98
C LEU A 17 -9.28 6.45 -10.05
N MET A 18 -8.71 7.49 -9.45
CA MET A 18 -7.56 7.35 -8.54
C MET A 18 -7.89 6.53 -7.30
N GLY A 19 -9.02 6.81 -6.66
CA GLY A 19 -9.49 6.08 -5.48
C GLY A 19 -9.87 4.63 -5.83
N GLY A 20 -10.57 4.42 -6.93
CA GLY A 20 -11.04 3.11 -7.40
C GLY A 20 -9.90 2.17 -7.76
N PHE A 21 -9.01 2.59 -8.67
CA PHE A 21 -7.86 1.77 -9.07
C PHE A 21 -6.97 1.42 -7.89
N SER A 22 -6.65 2.40 -7.04
CA SER A 22 -5.78 2.17 -5.88
C SER A 22 -6.43 1.26 -4.84
N THR A 23 -7.75 1.39 -4.63
CA THR A 23 -8.49 0.50 -3.72
C THR A 23 -8.47 -0.94 -4.24
N ILE A 24 -8.79 -1.14 -5.53
CA ILE A 24 -8.79 -2.47 -6.15
C ILE A 24 -7.39 -3.08 -6.11
N TYR A 25 -6.34 -2.32 -6.44
CA TYR A 25 -4.96 -2.81 -6.43
C TYR A 25 -4.53 -3.26 -5.04
N ASN A 26 -4.70 -2.39 -4.03
CA ASN A 26 -4.27 -2.70 -2.66
C ASN A 26 -5.08 -3.85 -2.04
N LEU A 27 -6.39 -3.87 -2.28
CA LEU A 27 -7.26 -4.94 -1.80
C LEU A 27 -6.94 -6.27 -2.49
N SER A 28 -6.75 -6.27 -3.82
CA SER A 28 -6.36 -7.45 -4.59
C SER A 28 -5.02 -8.00 -4.11
N LYS A 29 -4.03 -7.14 -3.83
CA LYS A 29 -2.74 -7.55 -3.28
C LYS A 29 -2.89 -8.20 -1.90
N TYR A 30 -3.65 -7.56 -1.01
CA TYR A 30 -3.91 -8.10 0.34
C TYR A 30 -4.60 -9.47 0.29
N VAL A 31 -5.67 -9.60 -0.51
CA VAL A 31 -6.41 -10.85 -0.68
C VAL A 31 -5.54 -11.92 -1.36
N SER A 32 -4.80 -11.58 -2.41
CA SER A 32 -3.91 -12.51 -3.10
C SER A 32 -2.81 -13.05 -2.18
N ASN A 33 -2.22 -12.20 -1.34
CA ASN A 33 -1.25 -12.62 -0.34
C ASN A 33 -1.90 -13.55 0.69
N ARG A 34 -3.08 -13.22 1.21
CA ARG A 34 -3.82 -14.09 2.15
C ARG A 34 -4.13 -15.47 1.56
N VAL A 35 -4.63 -15.51 0.33
CA VAL A 35 -4.93 -16.77 -0.37
C VAL A 35 -3.66 -17.58 -0.56
N PHE A 36 -2.59 -16.93 -1.03
CA PHE A 36 -1.29 -17.57 -1.19
C PHE A 36 -0.75 -18.17 0.12
N MET A 37 -0.75 -17.38 1.21
CA MET A 37 -0.29 -17.83 2.54
C MET A 37 -1.09 -19.03 3.07
N SER A 38 -2.35 -19.22 2.64
CA SER A 38 -3.18 -20.35 3.08
C SER A 38 -2.77 -21.69 2.43
N SER A 39 -2.13 -21.66 1.27
CA SER A 39 -1.73 -22.85 0.50
C SER A 39 -0.22 -23.03 0.41
N ALA A 40 0.55 -22.02 0.78
CA ALA A 40 2.01 -22.01 0.68
C ALA A 40 2.67 -22.84 1.80
N GLU A 41 3.90 -23.27 1.54
CA GLU A 41 4.77 -23.80 2.58
C GLU A 41 5.14 -22.69 3.56
N LYS A 42 5.41 -23.08 4.81
CA LYS A 42 5.73 -22.15 5.90
C LYS A 42 7.08 -22.50 6.50
N THR A 43 7.98 -21.52 6.55
CA THR A 43 9.23 -21.58 7.30
C THR A 43 9.34 -20.39 8.26
N THR A 44 10.35 -20.43 9.12
CA THR A 44 10.69 -19.31 10.01
C THR A 44 11.89 -18.56 9.43
N GLY A 45 11.74 -17.26 9.26
CA GLY A 45 12.82 -16.35 8.96
C GLY A 45 13.12 -15.39 10.11
N TYR A 46 14.08 -14.50 9.89
CA TYR A 46 14.43 -13.43 10.81
C TYR A 46 14.76 -12.15 10.07
N VAL A 47 14.52 -11.01 10.71
CA VAL A 47 14.92 -9.70 10.18
C VAL A 47 16.44 -9.59 10.22
N LYS A 48 17.09 -9.61 9.05
CA LYS A 48 18.54 -9.54 8.92
C LYS A 48 19.06 -8.10 8.89
N TRP A 49 18.41 -7.24 8.10
CA TRP A 49 18.79 -5.83 7.94
C TRP A 49 17.57 -4.91 7.95
N ILE A 50 17.77 -3.70 8.47
CA ILE A 50 16.78 -2.62 8.45
C ILE A 50 17.51 -1.37 7.94
N ASP A 51 17.22 -0.98 6.71
CA ASP A 51 17.66 0.30 6.18
C ASP A 51 16.58 1.36 6.42
N HIS A 52 17.01 2.55 6.82
CA HIS A 52 16.12 3.67 7.11
C HIS A 52 16.43 4.85 6.18
N GLU A 53 15.43 5.25 5.40
CA GLU A 53 15.48 6.45 4.57
C GLU A 53 14.56 7.54 5.15
N LEU A 54 15.15 8.69 5.50
CA LEU A 54 14.43 9.86 5.95
C LEU A 54 14.30 10.88 4.81
N LYS A 55 13.08 11.04 4.28
CA LYS A 55 12.79 12.11 3.32
C LYS A 55 12.26 13.35 4.03
N THR A 56 12.96 14.46 3.86
CA THR A 56 12.56 15.79 4.36
C THR A 56 12.10 16.66 3.20
N TRP A 57 10.93 17.28 3.31
CA TRP A 57 10.46 18.26 2.32
C TRP A 57 10.31 19.64 2.94
N GLY A 58 10.94 20.65 2.34
CA GLY A 58 10.82 22.04 2.75
C GLY A 58 12.16 22.77 2.79
N HIS A 59 12.10 24.11 2.81
CA HIS A 59 13.29 24.95 2.82
C HIS A 59 14.08 24.84 4.14
N ASN A 60 13.41 24.47 5.23
CA ASN A 60 14.00 24.37 6.57
C ASN A 60 13.95 22.92 7.09
N LYS A 61 15.06 22.19 6.99
CA LYS A 61 15.16 20.76 7.34
C LYS A 61 14.82 20.42 8.81
N LYS A 62 14.93 21.39 9.72
CA LYS A 62 14.62 21.21 11.15
C LYS A 62 13.11 21.26 11.46
N ALA A 63 12.33 21.96 10.63
CA ALA A 63 10.89 22.15 10.81
C ALA A 63 10.06 21.49 9.69
N SER A 64 10.72 20.87 8.71
CA SER A 64 10.08 20.17 7.59
C SER A 64 9.40 18.89 8.05
N ASN A 65 8.28 18.57 7.40
CA ASN A 65 7.67 17.26 7.48
C ASN A 65 8.69 16.18 7.04
N LYS A 66 8.72 15.10 7.81
CA LYS A 66 9.59 13.95 7.62
C LYS A 66 8.72 12.75 7.23
N ALA A 67 9.11 12.02 6.20
CA ALA A 67 8.64 10.65 6.01
C ALA A 67 9.80 9.72 6.30
N GLU A 68 9.57 8.83 7.25
CA GLU A 68 10.47 7.72 7.55
C GLU A 68 10.03 6.51 6.73
N THR A 69 11.00 5.92 6.03
CA THR A 69 10.80 4.73 5.22
C THR A 69 11.79 3.68 5.64
N TYR A 70 11.29 2.55 6.13
CA TYR A 70 12.08 1.39 6.50
C TYR A 70 12.05 0.34 5.38
N TYR A 71 13.22 -0.15 4.99
CA TYR A 71 13.43 -1.27 4.08
C TYR A 71 13.98 -2.42 4.90
N ILE A 72 13.31 -3.57 4.84
CA ILE A 72 13.54 -4.66 5.78
C ILE A 72 13.89 -5.91 5.02
N THR A 73 15.08 -6.43 5.26
CA THR A 73 15.55 -7.66 4.63
C THR A 73 15.32 -8.81 5.60
N VAL A 74 14.44 -9.73 5.22
CA VAL A 74 14.18 -10.98 5.96
C VAL A 74 15.00 -12.10 5.34
N ALA A 75 15.76 -12.80 6.18
CA ALA A 75 16.47 -14.02 5.80
C ALA A 75 15.70 -15.26 6.28
N PHE A 76 15.72 -16.32 5.49
CA PHE A 76 15.02 -17.57 5.78
C PHE A 76 15.73 -18.75 5.12
N ASP A 77 15.55 -19.94 5.68
CA ASP A 77 16.14 -21.17 5.14
C ASP A 77 15.08 -22.02 4.43
N VAL A 78 15.46 -22.54 3.26
CA VAL A 78 14.72 -23.57 2.51
C VAL A 78 15.73 -24.64 2.10
N GLY A 79 15.56 -25.86 2.61
CA GLY A 79 16.40 -27.01 2.22
C GLY A 79 17.87 -26.88 2.62
N GLY A 80 18.20 -26.13 3.68
CA GLY A 80 19.58 -25.91 4.14
C GLY A 80 20.33 -24.82 3.38
N LYS A 81 19.63 -24.02 2.57
CA LYS A 81 20.16 -22.85 1.87
C LYS A 81 19.44 -21.60 2.36
N GLU A 82 20.22 -20.58 2.73
CA GLU A 82 19.70 -19.28 3.14
C GLU A 82 19.30 -18.44 1.92
N TYR A 83 18.09 -17.87 1.99
CA TYR A 83 17.54 -16.92 1.05
C TYR A 83 17.20 -15.61 1.75
N THR A 84 17.17 -14.51 1.00
CA THR A 84 16.80 -13.19 1.51
C THR A 84 15.70 -12.56 0.69
N ARG A 85 14.82 -11.82 1.35
CA ARG A 85 13.76 -11.04 0.72
C ARG A 85 13.72 -9.64 1.31
N GLU A 86 13.76 -8.63 0.44
CA GLU A 86 13.51 -7.25 0.82
C GLU A 86 12.00 -6.97 0.87
N ILE A 87 11.57 -6.34 1.96
CA ILE A 87 10.20 -5.95 2.22
C ILE A 87 10.22 -4.45 2.49
N PHE A 88 9.45 -3.73 1.68
CA PHE A 88 9.23 -2.32 1.89
C PHE A 88 8.19 -2.12 2.99
N THR A 89 8.57 -1.63 4.18
CA THR A 89 7.62 -1.52 5.31
C THR A 89 7.07 -0.11 5.52
N GLY A 90 7.67 0.93 4.93
CA GLY A 90 7.19 2.29 5.10
C GLY A 90 7.41 2.74 6.55
N THR A 91 6.35 2.90 7.36
CA THR A 91 6.43 3.40 8.75
C THR A 91 6.41 2.30 9.83
N TYR A 92 6.47 1.03 9.45
CA TYR A 92 6.36 -0.07 10.41
C TYR A 92 7.74 -0.44 10.97
N TYR A 93 7.88 -0.36 12.29
CA TYR A 93 9.10 -0.70 13.01
C TYR A 93 9.06 -2.17 13.42
N VAL A 94 10.01 -2.96 12.93
CA VAL A 94 10.37 -4.28 13.48
C VAL A 94 11.80 -4.20 13.99
N SER A 95 12.18 -5.12 14.88
CA SER A 95 13.52 -5.18 15.42
C SER A 95 14.42 -6.06 14.56
N GLN A 96 15.73 -5.74 14.52
CA GLN A 96 16.70 -6.66 13.93
C GLN A 96 16.71 -7.97 14.73
N ASN A 97 16.87 -9.09 14.03
CA ASN A 97 16.75 -10.47 14.54
C ASN A 97 15.35 -10.88 15.04
N GLU A 98 14.33 -10.06 14.80
CA GLU A 98 12.94 -10.45 15.08
C GLU A 98 12.54 -11.65 14.20
N LYS A 99 11.90 -12.66 14.80
CA LYS A 99 11.42 -13.84 14.07
C LYS A 99 10.18 -13.48 13.25
N VAL A 100 10.15 -13.94 12.01
CA VAL A 100 9.07 -13.64 11.06
C VAL A 100 8.63 -14.94 10.39
N ASN A 101 7.32 -15.18 10.25
CA ASN A 101 6.87 -16.29 9.42
C ASN A 101 7.04 -15.95 7.94
N VAL A 102 7.62 -16.88 7.20
CA VAL A 102 7.83 -16.77 5.76
C VAL A 102 7.02 -17.85 5.07
N TYR A 103 6.21 -17.44 4.10
CA TYR A 103 5.35 -18.28 3.29
C TYR A 103 5.92 -18.31 1.88
N TYR A 104 6.16 -19.48 1.32
CA TYR A 104 6.77 -19.61 0.00
C TYR A 104 6.22 -20.80 -0.77
N ASN A 105 6.40 -20.76 -2.09
CA ASN A 105 6.30 -21.93 -2.95
C ASN A 105 7.66 -22.21 -3.56
N THR A 106 7.96 -23.48 -3.81
CA THR A 106 9.15 -23.89 -4.56
C THR A 106 8.87 -23.97 -6.05
N ASP A 107 9.86 -23.61 -6.86
CA ASP A 107 9.86 -23.84 -8.29
C ASP A 107 10.19 -25.31 -8.62
N LYS A 108 10.37 -25.60 -9.92
CA LYS A 108 10.72 -26.95 -10.40
C LYS A 108 12.11 -27.41 -9.95
N ASN A 109 12.96 -26.49 -9.51
CA ASN A 109 14.32 -26.74 -9.05
C ASN A 109 14.40 -26.84 -7.51
N GLY A 110 13.27 -26.67 -6.81
CA GLY A 110 13.22 -26.66 -5.35
C GLY A 110 13.60 -25.32 -4.72
N GLU A 111 13.74 -24.25 -5.52
CA GLU A 111 14.08 -22.91 -5.02
C GLU A 111 12.81 -22.09 -4.75
N PRO A 112 12.80 -21.20 -3.74
CA PRO A 112 11.66 -20.35 -3.47
C PRO A 112 11.41 -19.37 -4.63
N ASP A 113 10.22 -19.42 -5.23
CA ASP A 113 9.78 -18.52 -6.31
C ASP A 113 8.98 -17.34 -5.73
N LYS A 114 7.71 -17.59 -5.39
CA LYS A 114 6.88 -16.61 -4.70
C LYS A 114 7.11 -16.73 -3.20
N VAL A 115 7.46 -15.61 -2.58
CA VAL A 115 7.65 -15.48 -1.13
C VAL A 115 6.74 -14.38 -0.61
N VAL A 116 6.17 -14.55 0.58
CA VAL A 116 5.36 -13.57 1.32
C VAL A 116 5.66 -13.73 2.80
N THR A 117 5.72 -12.63 3.55
CA THR A 117 5.94 -12.67 5.00
C THR A 117 4.75 -12.09 5.75
N ASP A 118 4.66 -12.34 7.07
CA ASP A 118 3.65 -11.68 7.91
C ASP A 118 3.76 -10.13 7.82
N ILE A 119 4.98 -9.61 7.70
CA ILE A 119 5.26 -8.16 7.58
C ILE A 119 4.62 -7.58 6.29
N ASP A 120 4.57 -8.35 5.20
CA ASP A 120 3.93 -7.91 3.95
C ASP A 120 2.42 -7.67 4.13
N ASN A 121 1.79 -8.38 5.08
CA ASN A 121 0.33 -8.48 5.19
C ASN A 121 -0.24 -7.85 6.46
N ASP A 122 0.60 -7.53 7.45
CA ASP A 122 0.19 -6.80 8.66
C ASP A 122 -0.20 -5.34 8.36
N LYS A 123 0.17 -4.85 7.16
CA LYS A 123 -0.33 -3.60 6.62
C LYS A 123 -1.80 -3.73 6.24
N ARG A 124 -2.68 -3.23 7.12
CA ARG A 124 -4.08 -3.01 6.75
C ARG A 124 -4.15 -2.17 5.47
N PRO A 125 -5.07 -2.50 4.54
CA PRO A 125 -5.24 -1.70 3.34
C PRO A 125 -5.51 -0.24 3.72
N TYR A 126 -4.77 0.70 3.12
CA TYR A 126 -4.90 2.12 3.40
C TYR A 126 -6.34 2.57 3.14
N LEU A 127 -7.05 2.94 4.22
CA LEU A 127 -8.44 3.39 4.17
C LEU A 127 -8.61 4.72 3.40
N THR A 128 -7.51 5.42 3.16
CA THR A 128 -7.47 6.69 2.41
C THR A 128 -7.99 6.52 0.98
N TRP A 129 -7.67 5.43 0.29
CA TRP A 129 -8.12 5.22 -1.10
C TRP A 129 -9.62 4.97 -1.23
N PRO A 130 -10.25 4.11 -0.39
CA PRO A 130 -11.71 4.02 -0.31
C PRO A 130 -12.38 5.34 0.01
N LEU A 131 -11.80 6.16 0.90
CA LEU A 131 -12.34 7.47 1.24
C LEU A 131 -12.28 8.46 0.06
N ILE A 132 -11.18 8.46 -0.71
CA ILE A 132 -11.05 9.27 -1.93
C ILE A 132 -12.08 8.85 -2.97
N LEU A 133 -12.29 7.54 -3.14
CA LEU A 133 -13.34 7.01 -4.04
C LEU A 133 -14.73 7.48 -3.61
N LEU A 134 -15.07 7.35 -2.32
CA LEU A 134 -16.34 7.81 -1.78
C LEU A 134 -16.54 9.32 -1.98
N LEU A 135 -15.49 10.11 -1.75
CA LEU A 135 -15.53 11.55 -1.98
C LEU A 135 -15.86 11.89 -3.44
N GLY A 136 -15.23 11.18 -4.39
CA GLY A 136 -15.52 11.33 -5.82
C GLY A 136 -16.98 11.01 -6.17
N ILE A 137 -17.52 9.90 -5.63
CA ILE A 137 -18.93 9.50 -5.82
C ILE A 137 -19.87 10.57 -5.25
N VAL A 138 -19.61 11.04 -4.03
CA VAL A 138 -20.43 12.06 -3.37
C VAL A 138 -20.43 13.36 -4.17
N LEU A 139 -19.26 13.82 -4.64
CA LEU A 139 -19.15 15.02 -5.48
C LEU A 139 -19.95 14.89 -6.78
N LEU A 140 -19.89 13.73 -7.44
CA LEU A 140 -20.63 13.47 -8.67
C LEU A 140 -22.15 13.53 -8.44
N VAL A 141 -22.64 12.90 -7.37
CA VAL A 141 -24.07 12.90 -6.99
C VAL A 141 -24.55 14.32 -6.68
N LEU A 142 -23.80 15.09 -5.90
CA LEU A 142 -24.16 16.45 -5.51
C LEU A 142 -24.15 17.41 -6.70
N THR A 143 -23.24 17.23 -7.65
CA THR A 143 -23.20 18.00 -8.90
C THR A 143 -24.39 17.65 -9.80
N LYS A 144 -24.71 16.36 -9.95
CA LYS A 144 -25.84 15.90 -10.76
C LYS A 144 -27.18 16.37 -10.21
N LYS A 145 -27.34 16.39 -8.89
CA LYS A 145 -28.53 16.92 -8.20
C LYS A 145 -28.57 18.47 -8.16
N ASN A 146 -27.58 19.16 -8.73
CA ASN A 146 -27.43 20.63 -8.69
C ASN A 146 -27.47 21.21 -7.26
N ILE A 147 -27.09 20.43 -6.25
CA ILE A 147 -27.06 20.86 -4.85
C ILE A 147 -25.84 21.76 -4.60
N ILE A 148 -24.73 21.46 -5.28
CA ILE A 148 -23.51 22.27 -5.23
C ILE A 148 -23.33 22.98 -6.56
N SER A 149 -23.36 24.31 -6.51
CA SER A 149 -22.98 25.20 -7.60
C SER A 149 -21.87 26.09 -7.08
N VAL A 150 -20.63 25.86 -7.50
CA VAL A 150 -19.53 26.80 -7.26
C VAL A 150 -19.82 28.03 -8.11
N GLY A 151 -20.41 29.04 -7.48
CA GLY A 151 -20.70 30.33 -8.09
C GLY A 151 -19.38 31.02 -8.43
N ARG A 152 -19.20 31.37 -9.69
CA ARG A 152 -18.16 32.31 -10.11
C ARG A 152 -18.54 33.66 -9.50
N LYS A 153 -17.85 34.12 -8.44
CA LYS A 153 -17.91 35.55 -8.05
C LYS A 153 -17.44 36.32 -9.29
N ARG A 154 -18.34 37.14 -9.83
CA ARG A 154 -18.01 38.19 -10.80
C ARG A 154 -17.21 39.27 -10.10
#